data_AF-A0A0K2RJ07-F1
#
_entry.id   AF-A0A0K2RJ07-F1
#
_cell.length_a   1.000
_cell.length_b   1.000
_cell.length_c   1.000
_cell.angle_alpha   90.00
_cell.angle_beta   90.00
_cell.angle_gamma   90.00
#
_symmetry.space_group_name_H-M   'P 1'
#
loop_
_entity.id
_entity.type
_entity.pdbx_description
1 polymer ?
#
loop_
_entity_poly.entity_id
_entity_poly.type
_entity_poly.pdbx_seq_one_letter_code
_entity_poly.pdbx_strand_id
1 'polypeptide(L)'
;MQQGLDAAGIQRIKDSCSARLQSDAAHSSIVTGTVVPRPFSVVSIAFSGNPVQSTAASGLASYDILMKVTLKLVDGPAQDSVRVCRVYDSDSHVDWLPAG
;
A
#
# COMPACT_ATOMS: atom_id res chain seq x y z
N MET A 1 24.99 12.32 1.51
CA MET A 1 23.96 13.37 1.47
C MET A 1 22.63 12.66 1.31
N GLN A 2 21.76 12.74 2.30
CA GLN A 2 20.43 12.15 2.23
C GLN A 2 19.61 13.07 1.32
N GLN A 3 19.47 12.74 0.03
CA GLN A 3 18.51 13.43 -0.83
C GLN A 3 17.13 13.06 -0.28
N GLY A 4 16.59 13.92 0.57
CA GLY A 4 15.21 13.80 1.02
C GLY A 4 14.31 13.87 -0.21
N LEU A 5 13.28 13.01 -0.24
CA LEU A 5 12.22 13.09 -1.24
C LEU A 5 11.66 14.51 -1.25
N ASP A 6 11.52 15.08 -2.44
CA ASP A 6 10.79 16.33 -2.62
C ASP A 6 9.27 16.07 -2.51
N ALA A 7 8.48 17.14 -2.53
CA ALA A 7 7.02 17.03 -2.41
C ALA A 7 6.40 16.14 -3.51
N ALA A 8 6.97 16.17 -4.72
CA ALA A 8 6.52 15.34 -5.84
C ALA A 8 6.82 13.86 -5.61
N GLY A 9 8.01 13.53 -5.11
CA GLY A 9 8.41 12.16 -4.76
C GLY A 9 7.56 11.60 -3.62
N ILE A 10 7.28 12.41 -2.59
CA ILE A 10 6.37 12.03 -1.50
C ILE A 10 4.98 11.70 -2.04
N GLN A 11 4.44 12.55 -2.92
CA GLN A 11 3.11 12.35 -3.49
C GLN A 11 3.08 11.09 -4.37
N ARG A 12 4.08 10.89 -5.23
CA ARG A 12 4.23 9.69 -6.07
C ARG A 12 4.18 8.41 -5.23
N ILE A 13 4.89 8.36 -4.11
CA ILE A 13 4.88 7.19 -3.21
C ILE A 13 3.47 6.94 -2.66
N LYS A 14 2.80 7.98 -2.16
CA LYS A 14 1.42 7.88 -1.66
C LYS A 14 0.44 7.41 -2.74
N ASP A 15 0.60 7.91 -3.96
CA ASP A 15 -0.23 7.54 -5.11
C ASP A 15 0.00 6.09 -5.51
N SER A 16 1.26 5.61 -5.58
CA SER A 16 1.58 4.22 -5.85
C SER A 16 0.96 3.28 -4.82
N CYS A 17 1.06 3.61 -3.53
CA CYS A 17 0.43 2.83 -2.46
C CYS A 17 -1.09 2.80 -2.61
N SER A 18 -1.71 3.95 -2.87
CA SER A 18 -3.17 4.06 -3.00
C SER A 18 -3.67 3.30 -4.23
N ALA A 19 -2.99 3.45 -5.37
CA ALA A 19 -3.33 2.78 -6.62
C ALA A 19 -3.19 1.26 -6.49
N ARG A 20 -2.10 0.76 -5.87
CA ARG A 20 -1.96 -0.66 -5.61
C ARG A 20 -3.05 -1.18 -4.70
N LEU A 21 -3.36 -0.47 -3.62
CA LEU A 21 -4.39 -0.89 -2.67
C LEU A 21 -5.78 -0.92 -3.32
N GLN A 22 -6.08 0.07 -4.16
CA GLN A 22 -7.32 0.08 -4.95
C GLN A 22 -7.33 -1.04 -6.00
N SER A 23 -6.20 -1.36 -6.63
CA SER A 23 -6.07 -2.49 -7.54
C SER A 23 -6.30 -3.83 -6.83
N ASP A 24 -5.69 -4.01 -5.66
CA ASP A 24 -5.90 -5.14 -4.74
C ASP A 24 -7.35 -5.19 -4.22
N ALA A 25 -8.09 -4.07 -4.30
CA ALA A 25 -9.53 -3.94 -4.04
C ALA A 25 -10.45 -3.92 -5.30
N ALA A 26 -9.92 -3.85 -6.54
CA ALA A 26 -10.62 -3.98 -7.83
C ALA A 26 -10.52 -5.37 -8.58
N HIS A 27 -9.36 -6.04 -8.66
CA HIS A 27 -9.19 -7.47 -9.04
C HIS A 27 -9.81 -8.60 -8.15
N SER A 28 -10.91 -9.22 -8.58
CA SER A 28 -11.46 -10.47 -8.00
C SER A 28 -10.47 -11.64 -8.08
N SER A 29 -10.38 -12.47 -7.05
CA SER A 29 -9.65 -13.75 -7.14
C SER A 29 -10.54 -14.82 -7.78
N ILE A 30 -9.99 -15.57 -8.74
CA ILE A 30 -10.62 -16.78 -9.27
C ILE A 30 -10.04 -17.95 -8.48
N VAL A 31 -10.86 -18.55 -7.61
CA VAL A 31 -10.50 -19.78 -6.90
C VAL A 31 -11.24 -20.91 -7.59
N THR A 32 -10.50 -21.85 -8.19
CA THR A 32 -11.05 -23.07 -8.81
C THR A 32 -12.21 -22.83 -9.79
N GLY A 33 -12.09 -21.84 -10.68
CA GLY A 33 -13.10 -21.52 -11.69
C GLY A 33 -14.34 -20.78 -11.17
N THR A 34 -14.41 -20.51 -9.86
CA THR A 34 -15.44 -19.65 -9.28
C THR A 34 -14.88 -18.24 -9.12
N VAL A 35 -15.57 -17.26 -9.70
CA VAL A 35 -15.30 -15.85 -9.40
C VAL A 35 -15.78 -15.60 -7.98
N VAL A 36 -14.84 -15.43 -7.04
CA VAL A 36 -15.19 -15.06 -5.67
C VAL A 36 -15.36 -13.54 -5.65
N PRO A 37 -16.59 -13.00 -5.45
CA PRO A 37 -16.78 -11.57 -5.25
C PRO A 37 -15.97 -11.15 -4.02
N ARG A 38 -15.32 -9.99 -4.14
CA ARG A 38 -14.20 -9.57 -3.31
C ARG A 38 -14.59 -9.56 -1.83
N PRO A 39 -13.71 -9.97 -0.90
CA PRO A 39 -14.05 -9.94 0.51
C PRO A 39 -14.17 -8.52 1.07
N PHE A 40 -13.59 -7.48 0.45
CA PHE A 40 -13.62 -6.09 0.95
C PHE A 40 -13.58 -4.99 -0.11
N SER A 41 -13.92 -3.77 0.31
CA SER A 41 -13.73 -2.48 -0.37
C SER A 41 -12.86 -1.54 0.48
N VAL A 42 -12.13 -0.60 -0.15
CA VAL A 42 -11.33 0.41 0.56
C VAL A 42 -12.22 1.61 0.85
N VAL A 43 -12.39 1.94 2.13
CA VAL A 43 -13.22 3.07 2.59
C VAL A 43 -12.37 4.35 2.67
N SER A 44 -11.18 4.24 3.27
CA SER A 44 -10.28 5.37 3.44
C SER A 44 -8.82 4.92 3.61
N ILE A 45 -7.90 5.82 3.28
CA ILE A 45 -6.46 5.66 3.44
C ILE A 45 -5.93 6.91 4.15
N ALA A 46 -5.22 6.72 5.24
CA ALA A 46 -4.53 7.78 5.96
C ALA A 46 -3.05 7.42 6.07
N PHE A 47 -2.19 8.31 5.56
CA PHE A 47 -0.74 8.16 5.65
C PHE A 47 -0.22 8.78 6.94
N SER A 48 0.62 8.05 7.66
CA SER A 48 1.31 8.55 8.84
C SER A 48 2.71 9.03 8.44
N GLY A 49 2.91 10.35 8.48
CA GLY A 49 4.19 10.98 8.23
C GLY A 49 4.63 10.99 6.76
N ASN A 50 5.94 11.14 6.57
CA ASN A 50 6.61 11.13 5.27
C ASN A 50 7.26 9.77 5.02
N PRO A 51 7.40 9.35 3.75
CA PRO A 51 8.15 8.14 3.42
C PRO A 51 9.58 8.22 3.94
N VAL A 52 10.05 7.13 4.52
CA VAL A 52 11.43 6.96 4.96
C VAL A 52 12.14 6.01 4.02
N GLN A 53 13.40 6.28 3.71
CA GLN A 53 14.18 5.35 2.89
C GLN A 53 14.31 4.02 3.64
N SER A 54 13.96 2.92 2.98
CA SER A 54 14.08 1.59 3.55
C SER A 54 15.53 1.11 3.53
N THR A 55 15.94 0.45 4.60
CA THR A 55 17.24 -0.23 4.71
C THR A 55 17.14 -1.74 4.51
N ALA A 56 15.92 -2.28 4.38
CA ALA A 56 15.66 -3.72 4.36
C ALA A 56 15.64 -4.33 2.94
N ALA A 57 15.58 -3.51 1.89
CA ALA A 57 15.68 -3.99 0.51
C ALA A 57 17.15 -4.07 0.08
N SER A 58 17.71 -5.27 0.00
CA SER A 58 19.08 -5.47 -0.48
C SER A 58 19.17 -5.12 -1.98
N GLY A 59 19.83 -4.01 -2.30
CA GLY A 59 20.18 -3.65 -3.67
C GLY A 59 19.17 -2.80 -4.46
N LEU A 60 17.99 -2.50 -3.88
CA LEU A 60 17.00 -1.62 -4.50
C LEU A 60 16.68 -0.44 -3.58
N ALA A 61 16.79 0.78 -4.12
CA ALA A 61 16.29 1.97 -3.44
C ALA A 61 14.77 1.84 -3.27
N SER A 62 14.31 1.88 -2.03
CA SER A 62 12.89 1.79 -1.70
C SER A 62 12.55 2.70 -0.54
N TYR A 63 11.26 3.03 -0.44
CA TYR A 63 10.73 3.94 0.55
C TYR A 63 9.54 3.31 1.26
N ASP A 64 9.60 3.33 2.58
CA ASP A 64 8.57 2.81 3.46
C ASP A 64 7.70 3.97 3.95
N ILE A 65 6.38 3.84 3.81
CA ILE A 65 5.42 4.77 4.41
C ILE A 65 4.35 3.99 5.19
N LEU A 66 4.12 4.42 6.42
CA LEU A 66 3.09 3.83 7.27
C LEU A 66 1.72 4.35 6.83
N MET A 67 0.76 3.45 6.70
CA MET A 67 -0.62 3.80 6.39
C MET A 67 -1.61 3.06 7.28
N LYS A 68 -2.65 3.79 7.65
CA LYS A 68 -3.88 3.26 8.23
C LYS A 68 -4.93 3.19 7.13
N VAL A 69 -5.51 2.03 6.95
CA VAL A 69 -6.51 1.76 5.92
C VAL A 69 -7.77 1.27 6.58
N THR A 70 -8.90 1.88 6.26
CA THR A 70 -10.21 1.34 6.65
C THR A 70 -10.74 0.52 5.48
N LEU A 71 -10.97 -0.77 5.72
CA LEU A 71 -11.53 -1.72 4.77
C LEU A 71 -12.95 -2.09 5.20
N LYS A 72 -13.89 -2.16 4.27
CA LYS A 72 -15.24 -2.69 4.54
C LYS A 72 -15.39 -4.04 3.88
N LEU A 73 -15.54 -5.08 4.70
CA LEU A 73 -15.83 -6.43 4.21
C LEU A 73 -17.26 -6.46 3.61
N VAL A 74 -17.51 -7.33 2.62
CA VAL A 74 -18.82 -7.41 1.94
C VAL A 74 -19.95 -7.72 2.93
N ASP A 75 -19.71 -8.65 3.86
CA ASP A 75 -20.68 -9.08 4.86
C ASP A 75 -20.28 -8.71 6.30
N GLY A 76 -19.47 -7.65 6.48
CA GLY A 76 -18.90 -7.32 7.78
C GLY A 76 -18.80 -5.82 8.09
N PRO A 77 -18.53 -5.47 9.36
CA PRO A 77 -18.25 -4.09 9.73
C PRO A 77 -16.95 -3.61 9.08
N ALA A 78 -16.82 -2.29 8.94
CA ALA A 78 -15.55 -1.70 8.55
C ALA A 78 -14.48 -1.99 9.61
N GLN A 79 -13.28 -2.34 9.17
CA GLN A 79 -12.13 -2.66 10.02
C GLN A 79 -10.94 -1.80 9.62
N ASP A 80 -10.21 -1.35 10.63
CA ASP A 80 -8.97 -0.63 10.45
C ASP A 80 -7.80 -1.61 10.38
N SER A 81 -6.90 -1.38 9.43
CA SER A 81 -5.67 -2.13 9.26
C SER A 81 -4.51 -1.16 9.13
N VAL A 82 -3.49 -1.35 9.95
CA VAL A 82 -2.22 -0.61 9.85
C VAL A 82 -1.23 -1.49 9.09
N ARG A 83 -0.62 -0.92 8.06
CA ARG A 83 0.37 -1.60 7.22
C ARG A 83 1.46 -0.63 6.79
N VAL A 84 2.62 -1.16 6.48
CA VAL A 84 3.70 -0.40 5.86
C VAL A 84 3.66 -0.66 4.36
N CYS A 85 3.59 0.41 3.58
CA CYS A 85 3.73 0.38 2.14
C CYS A 85 5.20 0.59 1.78
N ARG A 86 5.83 -0.37 1.11
CA ARG A 86 7.15 -0.20 0.52
C ARG A 86 7.01 0.07 -0.97
N VAL A 87 7.59 1.16 -1.45
CA VAL A 87 7.63 1.50 -2.88
C VAL A 87 9.07 1.44 -3.37
N TYR A 88 9.34 0.67 -4.42
CA TYR A 88 10.67 0.57 -5.04
C TYR A 88 10.83 1.64 -6.12
N ASP A 89 11.98 2.32 -6.14
CA ASP A 89 12.22 3.46 -7.05
C ASP A 89 12.37 3.01 -8.51
N SER A 90 12.91 1.80 -8.73
CA SER A 90 13.20 1.23 -10.05
C SER A 90 11.97 1.02 -10.94
N ASP A 91 10.86 0.61 -10.35
CA ASP A 91 9.68 0.13 -11.08
C ASP A 91 8.35 0.54 -10.43
N SER A 92 8.41 1.30 -9.32
CA SER A 92 7.23 1.67 -8.52
C SER A 92 6.46 0.44 -8.00
N HIS A 93 7.12 -0.71 -7.93
CA HIS A 93 6.52 -1.90 -7.32
C HIS A 93 6.16 -1.60 -5.86
N VAL A 94 5.09 -2.21 -5.39
CA VAL A 94 4.56 -2.01 -4.04
C VAL A 94 4.51 -3.33 -3.30
N ASP A 95 5.15 -3.39 -2.14
CA ASP A 95 5.03 -4.48 -1.18
C ASP A 95 4.32 -4.02 0.09
N TRP A 96 3.46 -4.90 0.61
CA TRP A 96 2.77 -4.70 1.89
C TRP A 96 3.51 -5.43 2.99
N LEU A 97 3.99 -4.69 3.98
CA LEU A 97 4.66 -5.24 5.16
C LEU A 97 3.75 -5.12 6.38
N PRO A 98 3.81 -6.07 7.32
CA PRO A 98 3.12 -5.93 8.60
C PRO A 98 3.62 -4.68 9.32
N ALA A 99 2.71 -3.96 9.97
CA ALA A 99 3.11 -2.92 10.92
C ALA A 99 3.70 -3.63 12.15
N GLY A 100 5.02 -3.49 12.32
CA GLY A 100 5.75 -4.02 13.48
C GLY A 100 5.52 -3.22 14.75
#